data_AF-A0A6I7HK00-F1
#
_entry.id   AF-A0A6I7HK00-F1
#
_cell.length_a   1.000
_cell.length_b   1.000
_cell.length_c   1.000
_cell.angle_alpha   90.00
_cell.angle_beta   90.00
_cell.angle_gamma   90.00
#
_symmetry.space_group_name_H-M   'P 1'
#
loop_
_entity.id
_entity.type
_entity.pdbx_description
1 polymer ?
#
loop_
_entity_poly.entity_id
_entity_poly.type
_entity_poly.pdbx_seq_one_letter_code
_entity_poly.pdbx_strand_id
1 'polypeptide(L)' 'MPASTLSHHLRRLMENGLIRQERSGTSLICHAEYATMSALLGFLANECCADERTTGDCR' A
#
# COMPACT_ATOMS: atom_id res chain seq x y z
N MET A 1 17.07 -12.37 1.83
CA MET A 1 16.87 -11.29 0.84
C MET A 1 17.85 -10.17 1.14
N PRO A 2 18.48 -9.54 0.15
CA PRO A 2 19.50 -8.52 0.39
C PRO A 2 18.89 -7.25 0.99
N ALA A 3 19.59 -6.60 1.92
CA ALA A 3 19.13 -5.39 2.62
C ALA A 3 18.88 -4.20 1.67
N SER A 4 19.52 -4.20 0.49
CA SER A 4 19.40 -3.16 -0.53
C SER A 4 18.02 -3.12 -1.19
N THR A 5 17.38 -4.27 -1.39
CA THR A 5 16.03 -4.33 -1.98
C THR A 5 15.00 -3.79 -1.00
N LEU A 6 15.14 -4.11 0.29
CA LEU A 6 14.20 -3.68 1.33
C LEU A 6 14.18 -2.15 1.45
N SER A 7 15.34 -1.48 1.49
CA SER A 7 15.40 -0.02 1.50
C SER A 7 14.82 0.62 0.24
N HIS A 8 15.04 0.02 -0.93
CA HIS A 8 14.48 0.50 -2.19
C HIS A 8 12.94 0.39 -2.20
N HIS A 9 12.40 -0.73 -1.71
CA HIS A 9 10.95 -0.90 -1.57
C HIS A 9 10.35 0.06 -0.53
N LEU A 10 11.01 0.25 0.62
CA LEU A 10 10.56 1.22 1.63
C LEU A 10 10.49 2.65 1.08
N ARG A 11 11.46 3.03 0.25
CA ARG A 11 11.46 4.36 -0.38
C ARG A 11 10.31 4.55 -1.37
N ARG A 12 9.98 3.52 -2.17
CA ARG A 12 8.79 3.54 -3.04
C ARG A 12 7.49 3.57 -2.23
N LEU A 13 7.43 2.88 -1.10
CA LEU A 13 6.28 2.91 -0.20
C LEU A 13 6.12 4.30 0.47
N MET A 14 7.22 4.98 0.79
CA MET A 14 7.18 6.38 1.25
C MET A 14 6.70 7.35 0.18
N GLU A 15 7.17 7.22 -1.06
CA GLU A 15 6.74 8.07 -2.18
C GLU A 15 5.23 7.98 -2.46
N ASN A 16 4.63 6.81 -2.21
CA ASN A 16 3.19 6.59 -2.35
C ASN A 16 2.39 6.93 -1.07
N GLY A 17 3.03 7.51 -0.05
CA GLY A 17 2.37 7.91 1.20
C GLY A 17 1.88 6.74 2.06
N LEU A 18 2.39 5.53 1.83
CA LEU A 18 2.02 4.32 2.57
C LEU A 18 2.89 4.10 3.81
N ILE A 19 4.05 4.77 3.89
CA ILE A 19 4.96 4.70 5.02
C ILE A 19 5.44 6.12 5.34
N ARG A 20 5.44 6.48 6.61
CA ARG A 20 6.08 7.69 7.14
C ARG A 20 7.38 7.29 7.81
N GLN A 21 8.47 7.92 7.42
CA GLN A 21 9.76 7.71 8.07
C GLN A 21 10.07 8.87 9.01
N GLU A 22 10.40 8.55 10.25
CA GLU A 22 10.80 9.49 11.27
C GLU A 22 12.21 9.18 11.73
N ARG A 23 13.05 10.22 11.82
CA ARG A 23 14.43 10.07 12.27
C ARG A 23 14.48 10.22 13.79
N SER A 24 14.74 9.11 14.48
CA SER A 24 14.92 9.08 15.93
C SER A 24 16.41 8.89 16.24
N GLY A 25 17.14 10.01 16.33
CA GLY A 25 18.59 10.04 16.55
C GLY A 25 19.37 9.38 15.41
N THR A 26 19.99 8.23 15.69
CA THR A 26 20.80 7.43 14.76
C THR A 26 19.98 6.39 13.99
N SER A 27 18.71 6.17 14.37
CA SER A 27 17.83 5.16 13.78
C SER A 27 16.71 5.79 12.96
N LEU A 28 16.34 5.13 11.87
CA LEU A 28 15.19 5.47 11.04
C LEU A 28 14.02 4.60 11.44
N ILE A 29 12.99 5.21 12.03
CA ILE A 29 11.75 4.52 12.38
C ILE A 29 10.82 4.64 11.18
N CYS A 30 10.33 3.50 10.68
CA CYS A 30 9.38 3.46 9.57
C CYS A 30 7.99 3.12 10.12
N HIS A 31 7.09 4.09 10.11
CA HIS A 31 5.68 3.92 10.48
C HIS A 31 4.88 3.56 9.23
N ALA A 32 4.19 2.42 9.23
CA ALA A 32 3.26 2.07 8.17
C ALA A 32 1.95 2.85 8.34
N GLU A 33 1.53 3.55 7.30
CA GLU A 33 0.26 4.29 7.26
C GLU A 33 -0.84 3.37 6.73
N TYR A 34 -1.42 2.61 7.66
CA TYR A 34 -2.47 1.63 7.34
C TYR A 34 -3.74 2.29 6.79
N ALA A 35 -4.03 3.55 7.15
CA ALA A 35 -5.20 4.25 6.63
C ALA A 35 -5.11 4.44 5.10
N THR A 36 -3.98 4.91 4.60
CA THR A 36 -3.74 5.08 3.15
C THR A 36 -3.74 3.73 2.44
N MET A 37 -3.09 2.71 3.02
CA MET A 37 -3.12 1.35 2.46
C MET A 37 -4.54 0.80 2.36
N SER A 38 -5.34 0.94 3.42
CA SER A 38 -6.71 0.46 3.46
C SER A 38 -7.61 1.23 2.49
N ALA A 39 -7.37 2.52 2.28
CA ALA A 39 -8.12 3.32 1.30
C ALA A 39 -7.82 2.88 -0.14
N LEU A 40 -6.54 2.66 -0.47
CA LEU A 40 -6.15 2.12 -1.78
C LEU A 40 -6.69 0.71 -2.00
N LEU A 41 -6.60 -0.17 -1.00
CA LEU A 41 -7.17 -1.51 -1.07
C LEU A 41 -8.70 -1.46 -1.19
N GLY A 42 -9.36 -0.52 -0.51
CA GLY A 42 -10.80 -0.30 -0.64
C GLY A 42 -11.20 0.18 -2.03
N PHE A 43 -10.44 1.09 -2.63
CA PHE A 43 -10.62 1.52 -4.02
C PHE A 43 -10.43 0.35 -4.99
N LEU A 44 -9.31 -0.37 -4.88
CA LEU A 44 -9.02 -1.52 -5.74
C LEU A 44 -10.03 -2.66 -5.57
N ALA A 45 -10.50 -2.92 -4.35
CA ALA A 45 -11.54 -3.91 -4.09
C ALA A 45 -12.89 -3.49 -4.67
N ASN A 46 -13.23 -2.20 -4.63
CA ASN A 46 -14.46 -1.68 -5.21
C ASN A 46 -14.42 -1.83 -6.75
N GLU A 47 -13.30 -1.50 -7.38
CA GLU A 47 -13.09 -1.66 -8.83
C GLU A 47 -12.99 -3.14 -9.24
N CYS A 48 -12.29 -4.00 -8.47
CA CYS A 48 -12.15 -5.41 -8.79
C CYS A 48 -13.49 -6.16 -8.77
N CYS A 49 -14.40 -5.73 -7.90
CA CYS A 49 -15.75 -6.26 -7.76
C CYS A 49 -16.81 -5.39 -8.48
N ALA A 50 -16.40 -4.41 -9.29
CA ALA A 50 -17.33 -3.64 -10.10
C ALA A 50 -17.82 -4.46 -11.30
N ASP A 51 -16.92 -5.23 -11.91
CA ASP A 51 -17.20 -6.05 -13.10
C ASP A 51 -18.07 -7.29 -12.78
N GLU A 52 -17.88 -7.91 -11.61
CA GLU A 52 -18.64 -9.10 -11.18
C GLU A 52 -20.14 -8.83 -10.96
N ARG A 53 -20.53 -7.58 -10.64
CA ARG A 53 -21.94 -7.21 -10.44
C ARG A 53 -22.69 -6.99 -11.74
N THR A 54 -21.98 -6.72 -12.83
CA THR A 54 -22.58 -6.52 -14.16
C THR A 54 -22.68 -7.82 -14.95
N THR A 55 -21.92 -8.85 -14.61
CA THR A 55 -22.01 -10.19 -15.24
C THR A 55 -22.88 -11.14 -14.41
N GLY A 56 -24.07 -10.66 -14.05
CA GLY A 56 -25.17 -11.48 -13.54
C GLY A 56 -26.14 -11.86 -14.67
N ASP A 57 -25.64 -12.30 -15.82
CA ASP A 57 -26.46 -12.98 -16.83
C ASP A 57 -26.35 -14.48 -16.61
N CYS A 58 -27.19 -14.99 -15.70
CA CYS A 58 -27.50 -16.41 -15.63
C CYS A 58 -28.68 -16.63 -16.57
N ARG A 59 -28.38 -16.94 -17.84
CA ARG A 59 -29.33 -17.54 -18.78
C ARG A 59 -29.09 -19.03 -18.92
#